data_AF-A0A5A7VRH0-F1
#
_entry.id   AF-A0A5A7VRH0-F1
#
_cell.length_a   1.000
_cell.length_b   1.000
_cell.length_c   1.000
_cell.angle_alpha   90.00
_cell.angle_beta   90.00
_cell.angle_gamma   90.00
#
_symmetry.space_group_name_H-M   'P 1'
#
loop_
_entity.id
_entity.type
_entity.pdbx_description
1 polymer ?
#
loop_
_entity_poly.entity_id
_entity_poly.type
_entity_poly.pdbx_seq_one_letter_code
_entity_poly.pdbx_strand_id
1 'polypeptide(L)'
;KAKGVAEPVETYELVSMRPRTRWQARSSGGLSPLIGRRTELDFLKKLLDSAAAGHGRAETIVGPAGIGKSRLVHEFIASVPEEWLVLQTTCASQHANSSYYPVSTFIRELFGVMIRRYVAHLIG
;
A
#
# COMPACT_ATOMS: atom_id res chain seq x y z
N LYS A 1 7.33 4.39 35.38
CA LYS A 1 8.43 3.49 35.81
C LYS A 1 8.28 2.15 35.11
N ALA A 2 9.23 1.76 34.25
CA ALA A 2 9.25 0.43 33.65
C ALA A 2 9.62 -0.60 34.73
N LYS A 3 8.91 -1.73 34.77
CA LYS A 3 9.11 -2.76 35.79
C LYS A 3 10.36 -3.57 35.42
N GLY A 4 11.42 -3.50 36.23
CA GLY A 4 12.59 -4.38 36.11
C GLY A 4 13.84 -3.81 35.41
N VAL A 5 13.95 -2.50 35.19
CA VAL A 5 15.19 -1.89 34.65
C VAL A 5 15.80 -0.96 35.70
N ALA A 6 17.08 -1.18 36.02
CA ALA A 6 17.81 -0.46 37.06
C ALA A 6 18.23 0.95 36.63
N GLU A 7 18.42 1.17 35.33
CA GLU A 7 18.80 2.47 34.76
C GLU A 7 17.62 3.11 34.00
N PRO A 8 17.52 4.46 33.97
CA PRO A 8 16.51 5.15 33.20
C PRO A 8 16.62 4.79 31.71
N VAL A 9 15.56 4.20 31.15
CA VAL A 9 15.48 3.91 29.72
C VAL A 9 14.78 5.06 29.03
N GLU A 10 15.38 5.56 27.96
CA GLU A 10 14.76 6.54 27.09
C GLU A 10 13.47 5.96 26.49
N THR A 11 12.33 6.57 26.80
CA THR A 11 11.03 6.13 26.29
C THR A 11 10.61 6.99 25.12
N TYR A 12 10.20 6.35 24.03
CA TYR A 12 9.67 7.02 22.85
C TYR A 12 8.15 6.89 22.83
N GLU A 13 7.46 7.98 22.52
CA GLU A 13 6.01 7.95 22.27
C GLU A 13 5.74 7.40 20.86
N LEU A 14 4.85 6.40 20.76
CA LEU A 14 4.40 5.89 19.47
C LEU A 14 3.40 6.89 18.86
N VAL A 15 3.90 7.84 18.06
CA VAL A 15 3.08 8.85 17.40
C VAL A 15 2.12 8.25 16.37
N SER A 16 2.56 7.24 15.60
CA SER A 16 1.70 6.54 14.65
C SER A 16 2.25 5.19 14.24
N MET A 17 1.36 4.29 13.82
CA MET A 17 1.73 3.03 13.18
C MET A 17 1.19 3.03 11.75
N ARG A 18 2.10 3.09 10.77
CA ARG A 18 1.75 2.91 9.35
C ARG A 18 1.93 1.43 9.03
N PRO A 19 0.89 0.70 8.58
CA PRO A 19 1.09 -0.63 8.03
C PRO A 19 2.03 -0.50 6.84
N ARG A 20 3.26 -1.03 6.96
CA ARG A 20 4.21 -1.08 5.84
C ARG A 20 4.15 -2.46 5.22
N THR A 21 3.70 -2.51 3.98
CA THR A 21 3.91 -3.70 3.15
C THR A 21 5.40 -3.90 2.91
N ARG A 22 5.83 -5.13 2.61
CA ARG A 22 7.24 -5.39 2.22
C ARG A 22 7.67 -4.51 1.05
N TRP A 23 6.75 -4.19 0.14
CA TRP A 23 6.99 -3.28 -0.97
C TRP A 23 7.23 -1.85 -0.49
N GLN A 24 6.35 -1.31 0.36
CA GLN A 24 6.48 0.05 0.91
C GLN A 24 7.76 0.24 1.74
N ALA A 25 8.18 -0.79 2.48
CA ALA A 25 9.45 -0.76 3.20
C ALA A 25 10.66 -0.68 2.24
N ARG A 26 10.58 -1.34 1.08
CA ARG A 26 11.64 -1.33 0.07
C ARG A 26 11.64 -0.04 -0.75
N SER A 27 10.47 0.53 -1.06
CA SER A 27 10.37 1.74 -1.87
C SER A 27 10.72 3.02 -1.10
N SER A 28 10.74 3.00 0.24
CA SER A 28 11.06 4.20 1.03
C SER A 28 12.52 4.65 0.93
N GLY A 29 13.44 3.79 0.49
CA GLY A 29 14.87 4.12 0.33
C GLY A 29 15.25 4.64 -1.05
N GLY A 30 14.27 4.98 -1.89
CA GLY A 30 14.50 5.22 -3.31
C GLY A 30 14.58 3.93 -4.11
N LEU A 31 14.27 4.02 -5.39
CA LEU A 31 14.13 2.87 -6.27
C LEU A 31 15.07 3.04 -7.47
N SER A 32 15.81 1.98 -7.85
CA SER A 32 16.63 1.99 -9.07
C SER A 32 15.75 2.24 -10.31
N PRO A 33 16.27 2.69 -11.46
CA PRO A 33 15.47 2.78 -12.68
C PRO A 33 14.81 1.44 -13.02
N LEU A 34 13.57 1.46 -13.52
CA LEU A 34 12.93 0.25 -14.04
C LEU A 34 13.53 -0.05 -15.43
N ILE A 35 14.23 -1.17 -15.54
CA ILE A 35 14.84 -1.62 -16.79
C ILE A 35 13.99 -2.72 -17.41
N GLY A 36 13.74 -2.59 -18.71
CA GLY A 36 12.75 -3.42 -19.40
C GLY A 36 11.32 -3.06 -18.96
N ARG A 37 10.33 -3.82 -19.43
CA ARG A 37 8.90 -3.63 -19.10
C ARG A 37 8.15 -2.50 -19.79
N ARG A 38 8.73 -1.89 -20.83
CA ARG A 38 8.06 -0.81 -21.56
C ARG A 38 6.74 -1.29 -22.19
N THR A 39 6.74 -2.48 -22.79
CA THR A 39 5.56 -3.08 -23.39
C THR A 39 4.42 -3.26 -22.39
N GLU A 40 4.72 -3.77 -21.19
CA GLU A 40 3.73 -3.98 -20.13
C GLU A 40 3.22 -2.66 -19.56
N LEU A 41 4.09 -1.65 -19.40
CA LEU A 41 3.66 -0.31 -19.01
C LEU A 41 2.73 0.31 -20.05
N ASP A 42 3.09 0.23 -21.33
CA ASP A 42 2.27 0.77 -22.42
C ASP A 42 0.93 0.02 -22.53
N PHE A 43 0.90 -1.28 -22.22
CA PHE A 43 -0.34 -2.05 -22.11
C PHE A 43 -1.23 -1.54 -20.97
N LEU A 44 -0.69 -1.32 -19.77
CA LEU A 44 -1.44 -0.77 -18.64
C LEU A 44 -1.97 0.64 -18.93
N LYS A 45 -1.20 1.47 -19.64
CA LYS A 45 -1.65 2.80 -20.07
C LYS A 45 -2.83 2.75 -21.03
N LYS A 46 -2.81 1.84 -22.02
CA LYS A 46 -3.96 1.64 -22.92
C LYS A 46 -5.22 1.20 -22.17
N LEU A 47 -5.06 0.43 -21.09
CA LEU A 47 -6.20 0.05 -20.24
C LEU A 47 -6.76 1.25 -19.48
N LEU A 48 -5.90 2.17 -19.02
CA LEU A 48 -6.33 3.44 -18.44
C LEU A 48 -7.08 4.30 -19.46
N ASP A 49 -6.57 4.41 -20.69
CA ASP A 49 -7.25 5.15 -21.78
C ASP A 49 -8.63 4.55 -22.07
N SER A 50 -8.73 3.22 -22.10
CA SER A 50 -10.02 2.52 -22.24
C SER A 50 -10.97 2.81 -21.07
N ALA A 51 -10.45 2.85 -19.84
CA ALA A 51 -11.25 3.17 -18.66
C ALA A 51 -11.74 4.63 -18.69
N ALA A 52 -10.89 5.56 -19.14
CA ALA A 52 -11.23 6.97 -19.34
C ALA A 52 -12.37 7.15 -20.36
N ALA A 53 -12.42 6.29 -21.38
CA ALA A 53 -13.50 6.25 -22.38
C ALA A 53 -14.81 5.62 -21.85
N GLY A 54 -14.91 5.29 -20.56
CA GLY A 54 -16.10 4.68 -19.94
C GLY A 54 -16.13 3.15 -19.99
N HIS A 55 -15.07 2.51 -20.47
CA HIS A 55 -14.97 1.05 -20.51
C HIS A 55 -14.09 0.55 -19.35
N GLY A 56 -14.70 0.37 -18.17
CA GLY A 56 -14.02 -0.14 -16.98
C GLY A 56 -13.26 -1.45 -17.25
N ARG A 57 -12.06 -1.58 -16.65
CA ARG A 57 -11.15 -2.72 -16.84
C ARG A 57 -10.75 -3.32 -15.50
N ALA A 58 -10.58 -4.64 -15.48
CA ALA A 58 -10.01 -5.38 -14.36
C ALA A 58 -8.97 -6.35 -14.92
N GLU A 59 -7.74 -6.29 -14.39
CA GLU A 59 -6.59 -7.01 -14.96
C GLU A 59 -5.76 -7.65 -13.86
N THR A 60 -5.14 -8.79 -14.17
CA THR A 60 -4.33 -9.56 -13.22
C THR A 60 -2.89 -9.67 -13.71
N ILE A 61 -1.94 -9.20 -12.90
CA ILE A 61 -0.51 -9.30 -13.22
C ILE A 61 0.06 -10.57 -12.58
N VAL A 62 0.39 -11.56 -13.40
CA VAL A 62 0.96 -12.85 -12.98
C VAL A 62 2.43 -12.94 -13.40
N GLY A 63 3.24 -13.58 -12.59
CA GLY A 63 4.64 -13.85 -12.93
C GLY A 63 5.49 -14.29 -11.74
N PRO A 64 6.75 -14.69 -11.96
CA PRO A 64 7.63 -15.19 -10.91
C PRO A 64 7.82 -14.21 -9.73
N ALA A 65 8.14 -14.73 -8.55
CA ALA A 65 8.55 -13.89 -7.42
C ALA A 65 9.81 -13.09 -7.79
N GLY A 66 9.89 -11.83 -7.34
CA GLY A 66 11.05 -10.97 -7.60
C GLY A 66 11.14 -10.34 -8.99
N ILE A 67 10.30 -10.74 -9.96
CA ILE A 67 10.35 -10.25 -11.36
C ILE A 67 9.96 -8.77 -11.56
N GLY A 68 9.60 -8.06 -10.48
CA GLY A 68 9.26 -6.64 -10.53
C GLY A 68 7.78 -6.30 -10.73
N LYS A 69 6.83 -7.21 -10.45
CA LYS A 69 5.36 -6.91 -10.56
C LYS A 69 4.94 -5.68 -9.75
N SER A 70 5.35 -5.59 -8.48
CA SER A 70 5.05 -4.41 -7.64
C SER A 70 5.73 -3.16 -8.16
N ARG A 71 6.91 -3.29 -8.79
CA ARG A 71 7.59 -2.15 -9.41
C ARG A 71 6.86 -1.67 -10.66
N LEU A 72 6.40 -2.58 -11.50
CA LEU A 72 5.59 -2.26 -12.68
C LEU A 72 4.34 -1.47 -12.29
N VAL A 73 3.60 -1.95 -11.28
CA VAL A 73 2.40 -1.24 -10.77
C VAL A 73 2.77 0.13 -10.19
N HIS A 74 3.87 0.24 -9.45
CA HIS A 74 4.34 1.52 -8.94
C HIS A 74 4.64 2.54 -10.04
N GLU A 75 5.37 2.13 -11.09
CA GLU A 75 5.66 3.00 -12.25
C GLU A 75 4.39 3.37 -13.02
N PHE A 76 3.46 2.43 -13.18
CA PHE A 76 2.17 2.71 -13.79
C PHE A 76 1.40 3.78 -13.00
N ILE A 77 1.27 3.59 -11.68
CA ILE A 77 0.59 4.56 -10.78
C ILE A 77 1.27 5.92 -10.81
N ALA A 78 2.61 5.97 -10.86
CA ALA A 78 3.34 7.24 -10.97
C ALA A 78 3.09 7.97 -12.32
N SER A 79 2.57 7.28 -13.33
CA SER A 79 2.18 7.85 -14.61
C SER A 79 0.69 8.16 -14.73
N VAL A 80 -0.12 7.81 -13.73
CA VAL A 80 -1.55 8.11 -13.70
C VAL A 80 -1.73 9.61 -13.43
N PRO A 81 -2.60 10.32 -14.19
CA PRO A 81 -2.86 11.74 -13.96
C PRO A 81 -3.44 12.03 -12.56
N GLU A 82 -3.16 13.22 -12.01
CA GLU A 82 -3.56 13.58 -10.64
C GLU A 82 -5.07 13.64 -10.43
N GLU A 83 -5.87 13.82 -11.48
CA GLU A 83 -7.33 13.80 -11.39
C GLU A 83 -7.92 12.41 -11.07
N TRP A 84 -7.12 11.35 -11.19
CA TRP A 84 -7.55 10.00 -10.85
C TRP A 84 -7.33 9.70 -9.38
N LEU A 85 -8.37 9.21 -8.72
CA LEU A 85 -8.23 8.63 -7.39
C LEU A 85 -7.57 7.25 -7.49
N VAL A 86 -6.37 7.11 -6.94
CA VAL A 86 -5.67 5.82 -6.82
C VAL A 86 -5.86 5.23 -5.43
N LEU A 87 -6.52 4.08 -5.35
CA LEU A 87 -6.70 3.30 -4.13
C LEU A 87 -5.81 2.05 -4.15
N GLN A 88 -5.09 1.77 -3.06
CA GLN A 88 -4.20 0.61 -2.97
C GLN A 88 -4.43 -0.18 -1.69
N THR A 89 -4.68 -1.48 -1.83
CA THR A 89 -4.84 -2.38 -0.69
C THR A 89 -3.91 -3.58 -0.81
N THR A 90 -3.72 -4.30 0.29
CA THR A 90 -2.99 -5.58 0.27
C THR A 90 -3.72 -6.65 1.05
N CYS A 91 -3.66 -7.87 0.55
CA CYS A 91 -4.09 -9.05 1.27
C CYS A 91 -2.93 -9.56 2.13
N ALA A 92 -2.76 -9.00 3.32
CA ALA A 92 -1.78 -9.52 4.28
C ALA A 92 -2.22 -10.91 4.77
N SER A 93 -1.28 -11.85 4.89
CA SER A 93 -1.56 -13.20 5.40
C SER A 93 -2.13 -13.19 6.82
N GLN A 94 -1.86 -12.13 7.60
CA GLN A 94 -2.44 -11.90 8.94
C GLN A 94 -3.96 -11.71 8.91
N HIS A 95 -4.53 -11.41 7.74
CA HIS A 95 -5.97 -11.27 7.49
C HIS A 95 -6.51 -12.36 6.55
N ALA A 96 -5.83 -13.51 6.45
CA ALA A 96 -6.24 -14.60 5.57
C ALA A 96 -7.68 -15.10 5.83
N ASN A 97 -8.17 -14.98 7.08
CA ASN A 97 -9.54 -15.35 7.46
C ASN A 97 -10.54 -14.19 7.38
N SER A 98 -10.17 -13.07 6.74
CA SER A 98 -11.01 -11.89 6.60
C SER A 98 -11.12 -11.51 5.12
N SER A 99 -11.90 -12.28 4.36
CA SER A 99 -12.05 -12.15 2.90
C SER A 99 -12.43 -10.73 2.44
N TYR A 100 -13.16 -9.98 3.27
CA TYR A 100 -13.58 -8.61 2.99
C TYR A 100 -12.65 -7.54 3.54
N TYR A 101 -11.54 -7.91 4.19
CA TYR A 101 -10.59 -6.94 4.74
C TYR A 101 -10.07 -5.96 3.67
N PRO A 102 -9.58 -6.41 2.49
CA PRO A 102 -9.10 -5.50 1.46
C PRO A 102 -10.18 -4.53 0.96
N VAL A 103 -11.41 -5.01 0.81
CA VAL A 103 -12.58 -4.22 0.39
C VAL A 103 -12.94 -3.19 1.46
N SER A 104 -12.94 -3.59 2.73
CA SER A 104 -13.22 -2.67 3.84
C SER A 104 -12.17 -1.56 3.95
N THR A 105 -10.91 -1.87 3.65
CA THR A 105 -9.83 -0.87 3.59
C THR A 105 -10.07 0.12 2.46
N PHE A 106 -10.46 -0.35 1.27
CA PHE A 106 -10.80 0.54 0.15
C PHE A 106 -11.95 1.49 0.47
N ILE A 107 -13.04 0.97 1.05
CA ILE A 107 -14.18 1.79 1.45
C ILE A 107 -13.75 2.85 2.46
N ARG A 108 -12.93 2.47 3.45
CA ARG A 108 -12.41 3.41 4.45
C ARG A 108 -11.54 4.50 3.85
N GLU A 109 -10.66 4.15 2.91
CA GLU A 109 -9.81 5.14 2.21
C GLU A 109 -10.66 6.08 1.35
N LEU A 110 -11.62 5.55 0.60
CA LEU A 110 -12.52 6.33 -0.25
C LEU A 110 -13.33 7.37 0.55
N PHE A 111 -13.79 7.01 1.74
CA PHE A 111 -14.61 7.89 2.59
C PHE A 111 -13.80 8.64 3.66
N GLY A 112 -12.47 8.53 3.67
CA GLY A 112 -11.61 9.17 4.69
C GLY A 112 -11.82 8.63 6.12
N VAL A 113 -12.48 7.47 6.28
CA VAL A 113 -12.77 6.85 7.58
C VAL A 113 -11.59 5.99 8.02
N MET A 114 -10.48 6.64 8.38
CA MET A 114 -9.40 5.94 9.09
C MET A 114 -9.89 5.59 10.49
N ILE A 115 -9.98 4.29 10.82
CA ILE A 115 -10.15 3.87 12.22
C ILE A 115 -8.92 4.40 12.97
N ARG A 116 -9.12 5.45 13.78
CA ARG A 116 -8.26 5.73 14.92
C ARG A 116 -8.24 4.46 15.76
N ARG A 117 -7.21 3.62 15.59
CA ARG A 117 -6.90 2.57 16.57
C ARG A 117 -6.45 3.32 17.81
N TYR A 118 -7.40 3.59 18.70
CA TYR A 118 -7.13 4.03 20.06
C TYR A 118 -6.17 3.03 20.68
N VAL A 119 -4.95 3.48 21.00
CA VAL A 119 -4.14 2.83 22.01
C VAL A 119 -4.77 3.21 23.35
N ALA A 120 -5.11 2.20 24.14
CA ALA A 120 -5.78 2.32 25.41
C ALA A 120 -5.12 3.41 26.27
N HIS A 121 -5.93 4.38 26.70
CA HIS A 121 -5.58 5.28 27.78
C HIS A 121 -5.58 4.47 29.07
N LEU A 122 -4.40 4.06 29.52
CA LEU A 122 -4.15 3.63 30.89
C LEU A 122 -2.73 4.09 31.21
N ILE A 123 -2.63 5.23 31.90
CA ILE A 123 -1.90 5.42 33.16
C ILE A 123 -1.96 6.90 33.51
N GLY A 124 -2.54 7.17 34.67
CA GLY A 124 -2.77 8.49 35.27
C GLY A 124 -4.01 8.40 36.15
#